data_AF-A0A1G1J5I3-F1
#
_entry.id   AF-A0A1G1J5I3-F1
#
_cell.length_a   1.000
_cell.length_b   1.000
_cell.length_c   1.000
_cell.angle_alpha   90.00
_cell.angle_beta   90.00
_cell.angle_gamma   90.00
#
_symmetry.space_group_name_H-M   'P 1'
#
loop_
_entity.id
_entity.type
_entity.pdbx_description
1 polymer ?
#
loop_
_entity_poly.entity_id
_entity_poly.type
_entity_poly.pdbx_seq_one_letter_code
_entity_poly.pdbx_strand_id
1 'polypeptide(L)'
;MILVLLLNINIAFIASLALSLYIGFMAGSKISLVFILFIGSAMGIYAVRGARRRSQIFFAGFIVSLTNFFSISGVGLLNNFGKEIIFREGLFGLINGIISSFIAIGLVSIFEYVFNLVTNITLLELSDLSHPLLKELTIKAPGTYHHSIQVGNLAEEACDAIGANSLLARVGAYYHDVGKIEKAAYFVENEMGTTSKHEKLTPSMSALVIISHTKDGVELGRKHKLNGAILDFISQHHGTGLIYYFYQRALEKVASAEELKEEEFRYIGPKPQTKETAIVLLADAVEASSRMLSDPTPARIRGLVQKIINNKFIDGQLEECDLTLKDLNKISESFVRVLTGIFHTRLEYPEVKSKKERTNAFKNKTKQSK
;
A
#
# COMPACT_ATOMS: atom_id res chain seq x y z
N MET A 1 -23.11 2.33 -6.62
CA MET A 1 -22.22 1.41 -5.87
C MET A 1 -20.89 1.19 -6.59
N ILE A 2 -20.88 0.71 -7.83
CA ILE A 2 -19.63 0.41 -8.58
C ILE A 2 -18.67 1.61 -8.62
N LEU A 3 -19.16 2.79 -9.00
CA LEU A 3 -18.34 4.00 -9.11
C LEU A 3 -17.65 4.38 -7.80
N VAL A 4 -18.31 4.23 -6.64
CA VAL A 4 -17.68 4.58 -5.35
C VAL A 4 -16.73 3.49 -4.85
N LEU A 5 -16.93 2.23 -5.26
CA LEU A 5 -16.01 1.13 -4.94
C LEU A 5 -14.70 1.23 -5.72
N LEU A 6 -14.76 1.65 -6.99
CA LEU A 6 -13.62 1.70 -7.90
C LEU A 6 -12.92 3.07 -7.96
N LEU A 7 -13.68 4.15 -7.77
CA LEU A 7 -13.19 5.52 -7.90
C LEU A 7 -13.35 6.27 -6.57
N ASN A 8 -14.26 7.24 -6.53
CA ASN A 8 -14.51 8.04 -5.34
C ASN A 8 -15.98 8.41 -5.20
N ILE A 9 -16.31 8.92 -4.02
CA ILE A 9 -17.67 9.28 -3.64
C ILE A 9 -18.23 10.45 -4.48
N ASN A 10 -17.39 11.41 -4.86
CA ASN A 10 -17.80 12.63 -5.57
C ASN A 10 -18.25 12.29 -6.99
N ILE A 11 -17.44 11.51 -7.73
CA ILE A 11 -17.78 11.02 -9.08
C ILE A 11 -19.06 10.20 -9.03
N ALA A 12 -19.20 9.32 -8.03
CA ALA A 12 -20.39 8.50 -7.89
C ALA A 12 -21.67 9.33 -7.69
N PHE A 13 -21.63 10.37 -6.84
CA PHE A 13 -22.77 11.27 -6.64
C PHE A 13 -23.11 12.07 -7.89
N ILE A 14 -22.11 12.68 -8.54
CA ILE A 14 -22.31 13.49 -9.75
C ILE A 14 -22.90 12.63 -10.87
N ALA A 15 -22.32 11.45 -11.13
CA ALA A 15 -22.82 10.54 -12.15
C ALA A 15 -24.24 10.04 -11.83
N SER A 16 -24.54 9.75 -10.56
CA SER A 16 -25.88 9.30 -10.15
C SER A 16 -26.93 10.39 -10.33
N LEU A 17 -26.59 11.65 -10.02
CA LEU A 17 -27.47 12.79 -10.27
C LEU A 17 -27.71 12.98 -11.77
N ALA A 18 -26.64 12.97 -12.57
CA ALA A 18 -26.72 13.13 -14.02
C ALA A 18 -27.57 12.03 -14.68
N LEU A 19 -27.35 10.76 -14.31
CA LEU A 19 -28.13 9.62 -14.82
C LEU A 19 -29.60 9.69 -14.37
N SER A 20 -29.87 10.07 -13.12
CA SER A 20 -31.23 10.20 -12.62
C SER A 20 -32.00 11.30 -13.35
N LEU A 21 -31.35 12.45 -13.59
CA LEU A 21 -31.91 13.54 -14.39
C LEU A 21 -32.18 13.07 -15.82
N TYR A 22 -31.18 12.46 -16.48
CA TYR A 22 -31.29 11.97 -17.86
C TYR A 22 -32.49 11.01 -18.03
N ILE A 23 -32.61 10.01 -17.15
CA ILE A 23 -33.73 9.04 -17.18
C ILE A 23 -35.06 9.76 -16.91
N GLY A 24 -35.09 10.70 -15.96
CA GLY A 24 -36.29 11.49 -15.66
C GLY A 24 -36.77 12.33 -16.85
N PHE A 25 -35.84 12.94 -17.60
CA PHE A 25 -36.14 13.67 -18.83
C PHE A 25 -36.69 12.74 -19.92
N MET A 26 -36.03 11.60 -20.17
CA MET A 26 -36.50 10.60 -21.15
C MET A 26 -37.90 10.06 -20.81
N ALA A 27 -38.24 9.97 -19.53
CA ALA A 27 -39.55 9.51 -19.06
C ALA A 27 -40.66 10.58 -19.12
N GLY A 28 -40.43 11.70 -19.82
CA GLY A 28 -41.37 12.82 -19.95
C GLY A 28 -41.26 13.83 -18.82
N SER A 29 -40.04 14.17 -18.40
CA SER A 29 -39.74 15.14 -17.33
C SER A 29 -40.40 14.82 -15.98
N LYS A 30 -40.45 13.53 -15.62
CA LYS A 30 -41.02 13.06 -14.35
C LYS A 30 -40.06 13.29 -13.19
N ILE A 31 -40.25 14.40 -12.46
CA ILE A 31 -39.38 14.78 -11.33
C ILE A 31 -39.41 13.75 -10.18
N SER A 32 -40.54 13.07 -9.98
CA SER A 32 -40.68 12.00 -8.99
C SER A 32 -39.78 10.81 -9.28
N LEU A 33 -39.56 10.47 -10.56
CA LEU A 33 -38.65 9.42 -10.98
C LEU A 33 -37.19 9.82 -10.73
N VAL A 34 -36.82 11.07 -11.04
CA VAL A 34 -35.49 11.61 -10.71
C VAL A 34 -35.21 11.47 -9.22
N PHE A 35 -36.17 11.87 -8.38
CA PHE A 35 -36.03 11.77 -6.92
C PHE A 35 -35.80 10.33 -6.46
N ILE A 36 -36.63 9.38 -6.90
CA ILE A 36 -36.52 7.95 -6.52
C ILE A 36 -35.15 7.37 -6.94
N LEU A 37 -34.73 7.60 -8.18
CA LEU A 37 -33.47 7.07 -8.70
C LEU A 37 -32.26 7.68 -7.97
N PHE A 38 -32.30 8.98 -7.72
CA PHE A 38 -31.21 9.68 -7.06
C PHE A 38 -31.09 9.29 -5.58
N ILE A 39 -32.20 9.26 -4.83
CA ILE A 39 -32.15 8.93 -3.39
C ILE A 39 -31.71 7.49 -3.16
N GLY A 40 -32.19 6.53 -3.97
CA GLY A 40 -31.74 5.14 -3.94
C GLY A 40 -30.23 5.03 -4.23
N SER A 41 -29.76 5.72 -5.26
CA SER A 41 -28.34 5.75 -5.63
C SER A 41 -27.47 6.40 -4.55
N ALA A 42 -27.91 7.53 -3.99
CA ALA A 42 -27.24 8.26 -2.91
C ALA A 42 -27.08 7.40 -1.66
N MET A 43 -28.13 6.71 -1.23
CA MET A 43 -28.09 5.79 -0.10
C MET A 43 -27.16 4.61 -0.37
N GLY A 44 -27.19 4.06 -1.59
CA GLY A 44 -26.27 3.00 -2.00
C GLY A 44 -24.80 3.44 -2.03
N ILE A 45 -24.52 4.68 -2.45
CA ILE A 45 -23.18 5.27 -2.42
C ILE A 45 -22.68 5.40 -0.98
N TYR A 46 -23.50 5.98 -0.11
CA TYR A 46 -23.13 6.19 1.29
C TYR A 46 -22.92 4.86 2.01
N ALA A 47 -23.82 3.90 1.81
CA ALA A 47 -23.78 2.60 2.48
C ALA A 47 -22.58 1.73 2.08
N VAL A 48 -22.10 1.84 0.83
CA VAL A 48 -20.97 1.04 0.33
C VAL A 48 -19.61 1.77 0.43
N ARG A 49 -19.61 3.05 0.84
CA ARG A 49 -18.40 3.86 0.96
C ARG A 49 -17.39 3.16 1.88
N GLY A 50 -16.18 2.91 1.36
CA GLY A 50 -15.11 2.29 2.14
C GLY A 50 -15.40 0.82 2.50
N ALA A 51 -16.27 0.13 1.77
CA ALA A 51 -16.51 -1.29 1.98
C ALA A 51 -15.21 -2.09 1.89
N ARG A 52 -15.01 -2.95 2.90
CA ARG A 52 -13.83 -3.83 3.07
C ARG A 52 -14.21 -5.31 2.94
N ARG A 53 -15.51 -5.62 2.95
CA ARG A 53 -16.04 -6.99 2.85
C ARG A 53 -17.22 -7.01 1.87
N ARG A 54 -17.37 -8.12 1.15
CA ARG A 54 -18.49 -8.34 0.21
C ARG A 54 -19.86 -8.27 0.91
N SER A 55 -19.93 -8.69 2.17
CA SER A 55 -21.15 -8.57 2.99
C SER A 55 -21.65 -7.14 3.16
N GLN A 56 -20.76 -6.14 3.14
CA GLN A 56 -21.15 -4.72 3.21
C GLN A 56 -21.82 -4.25 1.91
N ILE A 57 -21.48 -4.86 0.76
CA ILE A 57 -22.16 -4.56 -0.52
C ILE A 57 -23.58 -5.12 -0.51
N PHE A 58 -23.78 -6.34 0.03
CA PHE A 58 -25.12 -6.90 0.22
C PHE A 58 -25.96 -6.07 1.20
N PHE A 59 -25.35 -5.63 2.32
CA PHE A 59 -26.01 -4.75 3.27
C PHE A 59 -26.39 -3.40 2.65
N ALA A 60 -25.52 -2.83 1.80
CA ALA A 60 -25.85 -1.64 1.03
C ALA A 60 -27.02 -1.89 0.05
N GLY A 61 -27.06 -3.08 -0.57
CA GLY A 61 -28.20 -3.53 -1.38
C GLY A 61 -29.52 -3.50 -0.61
N PHE A 62 -29.50 -4.04 0.62
CA PHE A 62 -30.66 -4.01 1.52
C PHE A 62 -31.10 -2.59 1.89
N ILE A 63 -30.15 -1.69 2.17
CA ILE A 63 -30.45 -0.27 2.43
C ILE A 63 -31.11 0.38 1.19
N VAL A 64 -30.60 0.11 -0.01
CA VAL A 64 -31.19 0.60 -1.27
C VAL A 64 -32.59 0.03 -1.47
N SER A 65 -32.80 -1.26 -1.19
CA SER A 65 -34.12 -1.90 -1.25
C SER A 65 -35.14 -1.15 -0.40
N LEU A 66 -34.83 -0.91 0.89
CA LEU A 66 -35.73 -0.19 1.78
C LEU A 66 -35.94 1.27 1.33
N THR A 67 -34.86 1.95 0.93
CA THR A 67 -34.93 3.34 0.45
C THR A 67 -35.87 3.44 -0.75
N ASN A 68 -35.73 2.54 -1.73
CA ASN A 68 -36.57 2.52 -2.91
C ASN A 68 -38.02 2.16 -2.58
N PHE A 69 -38.25 1.16 -1.71
CA PHE A 69 -39.60 0.80 -1.26
C PHE A 69 -40.35 1.99 -0.67
N PHE A 70 -39.73 2.71 0.27
CA PHE A 70 -40.36 3.85 0.93
C PHE A 70 -40.48 5.06 -0.01
N SER A 71 -39.48 5.32 -0.86
CA SER A 71 -39.53 6.44 -1.81
C SER A 71 -40.62 6.23 -2.86
N ILE A 72 -40.72 5.03 -3.44
CA ILE A 72 -41.77 4.68 -4.40
C ILE A 72 -43.14 4.73 -3.73
N SER A 73 -43.26 4.17 -2.52
CA SER A 73 -44.53 4.18 -1.79
C SER A 73 -44.97 5.60 -1.43
N GLY A 74 -44.05 6.45 -0.96
CA GLY A 74 -44.33 7.84 -0.64
C GLY A 74 -44.78 8.64 -1.87
N VAL A 75 -44.08 8.50 -3.00
CA VAL A 75 -44.50 9.10 -4.27
C VAL A 75 -45.86 8.57 -4.72
N GLY A 76 -46.12 7.28 -4.59
CA GLY A 76 -47.41 6.68 -4.94
C GLY A 76 -48.57 7.25 -4.11
N LEU A 77 -48.35 7.44 -2.80
CA LEU A 77 -49.32 8.09 -1.91
C LEU A 77 -49.56 9.56 -2.30
N LEU A 78 -48.48 10.33 -2.56
CA LEU A 78 -48.59 11.72 -2.98
C LEU A 78 -49.37 11.90 -4.30
N ASN A 79 -49.29 10.91 -5.20
CA ASN A 79 -50.02 10.90 -6.47
C ASN A 79 -51.37 10.16 -6.38
N ASN A 80 -51.83 9.79 -5.18
CA ASN A 80 -53.10 9.09 -4.94
C ASN A 80 -53.27 7.79 -5.75
N PHE A 81 -52.18 7.03 -5.96
CA PHE A 81 -52.26 5.73 -6.60
C PHE A 81 -52.95 4.68 -5.71
N GLY A 82 -53.58 3.69 -6.34
CA GLY A 82 -54.21 2.58 -5.64
C GLY A 82 -53.21 1.77 -4.81
N LYS A 83 -53.66 1.24 -3.66
CA LYS A 83 -52.82 0.46 -2.72
C LYS A 83 -52.12 -0.73 -3.40
N GLU A 84 -52.79 -1.37 -4.35
CA GLU A 84 -52.22 -2.49 -5.13
C GLU A 84 -51.01 -2.05 -5.97
N ILE A 85 -51.11 -0.91 -6.66
CA ILE A 85 -50.02 -0.35 -7.46
C ILE A 85 -48.86 0.03 -6.54
N ILE A 86 -49.15 0.74 -5.45
CA ILE A 86 -48.13 1.16 -4.47
C ILE A 86 -47.35 -0.05 -3.95
N PHE A 87 -48.05 -1.10 -3.54
CA PHE A 87 -47.43 -2.31 -3.02
C PHE A 87 -46.59 -3.02 -4.09
N ARG A 88 -47.13 -3.20 -5.29
CA ARG A 88 -46.42 -3.86 -6.40
C ARG A 88 -45.15 -3.13 -6.81
N GLU A 89 -45.24 -1.81 -7.04
CA GLU A 89 -44.07 -1.00 -7.41
C GLU A 89 -43.06 -0.91 -6.24
N GLY A 90 -43.54 -0.86 -5.00
CA GLY A 90 -42.70 -0.97 -3.81
C GLY A 90 -41.91 -2.27 -3.78
N LEU A 91 -42.55 -3.42 -4.06
CA LEU A 91 -41.86 -4.72 -4.15
C LEU A 91 -40.79 -4.73 -5.23
N PHE A 92 -41.02 -4.12 -6.40
CA PHE A 92 -39.98 -3.93 -7.41
C PHE A 92 -38.82 -3.09 -6.89
N GLY A 93 -39.09 -2.06 -6.07
CA GLY A 93 -38.07 -1.29 -5.35
C GLY A 93 -37.21 -2.15 -4.41
N LEU A 94 -37.82 -3.09 -3.67
CA LEU A 94 -37.09 -4.03 -2.82
C LEU A 94 -36.20 -4.96 -3.66
N ILE A 95 -36.74 -5.55 -4.71
CA ILE A 95 -36.02 -6.46 -5.60
C ILE A 95 -34.84 -5.73 -6.26
N ASN A 96 -35.03 -4.46 -6.65
CA ASN A 96 -33.99 -3.66 -7.30
C ASN A 96 -32.71 -3.52 -6.46
N GLY A 97 -32.81 -3.25 -5.16
CA GLY A 97 -31.62 -3.11 -4.31
C GLY A 97 -30.82 -4.42 -4.17
N ILE A 98 -31.52 -5.55 -4.07
CA ILE A 98 -30.91 -6.89 -4.01
C ILE A 98 -30.18 -7.18 -5.33
N ILE A 99 -30.88 -7.06 -6.47
CA ILE A 99 -30.29 -7.30 -7.79
C ILE A 99 -29.09 -6.36 -8.02
N SER A 100 -29.21 -5.09 -7.63
CA SER A 100 -28.12 -4.12 -7.76
C SER A 100 -26.86 -4.52 -7.01
N SER A 101 -26.99 -5.15 -5.83
CA SER A 101 -25.82 -5.64 -5.07
C SER A 101 -25.12 -6.82 -5.75
N PHE A 102 -25.88 -7.76 -6.34
CA PHE A 102 -25.31 -8.87 -7.12
C PHE A 102 -24.59 -8.38 -8.37
N ILE A 103 -25.23 -7.45 -9.11
CA ILE A 103 -24.63 -6.82 -10.28
C ILE A 103 -23.36 -6.06 -9.89
N ALA A 104 -23.37 -5.32 -8.77
CA ALA A 104 -22.21 -4.57 -8.32
C ALA A 104 -21.01 -5.49 -8.02
N ILE A 105 -21.23 -6.62 -7.35
CA ILE A 105 -20.14 -7.59 -7.07
C ILE A 105 -19.57 -8.16 -8.37
N GLY A 106 -20.42 -8.59 -9.29
CA GLY A 106 -19.97 -9.17 -10.56
C GLY A 106 -19.21 -8.19 -11.44
N LEU A 107 -19.74 -6.96 -11.58
CA LEU A 107 -19.12 -5.94 -12.43
C LEU A 107 -17.85 -5.33 -11.82
N VAL A 108 -17.73 -5.24 -10.49
CA VAL A 108 -16.50 -4.75 -9.85
C VAL A 108 -15.30 -5.61 -10.25
N SER A 109 -15.41 -6.94 -10.17
CA SER A 109 -14.30 -7.83 -10.55
C SER A 109 -13.93 -7.72 -12.03
N ILE A 110 -14.91 -7.51 -12.91
CA ILE A 110 -14.65 -7.30 -14.34
C ILE A 110 -13.89 -5.98 -14.55
N PHE A 111 -14.32 -4.91 -13.90
CA PHE A 111 -13.68 -3.60 -14.03
C PHE A 111 -12.31 -3.54 -13.38
N GLU A 112 -12.08 -4.22 -12.26
CA GLU A 112 -10.73 -4.39 -11.68
C GLU A 112 -9.77 -5.01 -12.71
N TYR A 113 -10.22 -6.04 -13.43
CA TYR A 113 -9.41 -6.70 -14.46
C TYR A 113 -9.18 -5.81 -15.69
N VAL A 114 -10.25 -5.23 -16.27
CA VAL A 114 -10.17 -4.45 -17.51
C VAL A 114 -9.41 -3.14 -17.34
N PHE A 115 -9.64 -2.43 -16.23
CA PHE A 115 -9.05 -1.12 -15.97
C PHE A 115 -7.84 -1.17 -15.04
N ASN A 116 -7.38 -2.36 -14.67
CA ASN A 116 -6.25 -2.55 -13.77
C ASN A 116 -6.43 -1.82 -12.42
N LEU A 117 -7.65 -1.83 -11.90
CA LEU A 117 -8.01 -1.20 -10.63
C LEU A 117 -7.99 -2.22 -9.48
N VAL A 118 -7.93 -1.70 -8.25
CA VAL A 118 -8.01 -2.49 -7.03
C VAL A 118 -8.99 -1.86 -6.06
N THR A 119 -9.90 -2.67 -5.52
CA THR A 119 -10.77 -2.27 -4.42
C THR A 119 -10.14 -2.59 -3.06
N ASN A 120 -10.67 -1.97 -1.99
CA ASN A 120 -10.27 -2.31 -0.62
C ASN A 120 -10.49 -3.79 -0.28
N ILE A 121 -11.47 -4.45 -0.92
CA ILE A 121 -11.72 -5.88 -0.71
C ILE A 121 -10.54 -6.68 -1.26
N THR A 122 -10.17 -6.45 -2.52
CA THR A 122 -9.04 -7.10 -3.18
C THR A 122 -7.73 -6.82 -2.45
N LEU A 123 -7.51 -5.57 -2.01
CA LEU A 123 -6.33 -5.22 -1.21
C LEU A 123 -6.28 -5.97 0.13
N LEU A 124 -7.41 -6.16 0.80
CA LEU A 124 -7.46 -6.93 2.05
C LEU A 124 -7.24 -8.43 1.81
N GLU A 125 -7.76 -8.98 0.70
CA GLU A 125 -7.48 -10.35 0.27
C GLU A 125 -5.97 -10.55 0.01
N LEU A 126 -5.31 -9.58 -0.64
CA LEU A 126 -3.86 -9.58 -0.87
C LEU A 126 -3.03 -9.24 0.40
N SER A 127 -3.64 -8.64 1.42
CA SER A 127 -2.96 -8.38 2.70
C SER A 127 -2.85 -9.62 3.59
N ASP A 128 -3.54 -10.71 3.26
CA ASP A 128 -3.42 -11.97 3.99
C ASP A 128 -2.04 -12.58 3.79
N LEU A 129 -1.26 -12.64 4.88
CA LEU A 129 0.09 -13.21 4.90
C LEU A 129 0.12 -14.71 4.57
N SER A 130 -1.04 -15.36 4.56
CA SER A 130 -1.22 -16.74 4.10
C SER A 130 -1.25 -16.86 2.57
N HIS A 131 -1.30 -15.73 1.84
CA HIS A 131 -1.25 -15.71 0.39
C HIS A 131 -0.02 -16.50 -0.11
N PRO A 132 -0.16 -17.41 -1.10
CA PRO A 132 0.92 -18.32 -1.49
C PRO A 132 2.26 -17.64 -1.76
N LEU A 133 2.25 -16.52 -2.47
CA LEU A 133 3.47 -15.75 -2.78
C LEU A 133 4.13 -15.11 -1.54
N LEU A 134 3.35 -14.60 -0.58
CA LEU A 134 3.91 -14.03 0.65
C LEU A 134 4.43 -15.12 1.58
N LYS A 135 3.75 -16.27 1.60
CA LYS A 135 4.24 -17.46 2.31
C LYS A 135 5.55 -17.96 1.71
N GLU A 136 5.67 -17.97 0.38
CA GLU A 136 6.91 -18.31 -0.31
C GLU A 136 8.03 -17.32 0.03
N LEU A 137 7.75 -16.01 0.02
CA LEU A 137 8.68 -14.96 0.44
C LEU A 137 9.17 -15.19 1.88
N THR A 138 8.26 -15.49 2.81
CA THR A 138 8.57 -15.74 4.21
C THR A 138 9.52 -16.93 4.40
N ILE A 139 9.35 -17.99 3.61
CA ILE A 139 10.14 -19.22 3.73
C ILE A 139 11.50 -19.08 3.04
N LYS A 140 11.52 -18.54 1.81
CA LYS A 140 12.73 -18.50 0.97
C LYS A 140 13.61 -17.26 1.22
N ALA A 141 13.01 -16.12 1.59
CA ALA A 141 13.69 -14.85 1.82
C ALA A 141 13.14 -14.13 3.08
N PRO A 142 13.33 -14.71 4.28
CA PRO A 142 12.72 -14.20 5.52
C PRO A 142 13.17 -12.78 5.91
N GLY A 143 14.40 -12.39 5.54
CA GLY A 143 14.91 -11.04 5.77
C GLY A 143 14.22 -10.00 4.90
N THR A 144 14.04 -10.31 3.62
CA THR A 144 13.26 -9.51 2.67
C THR A 144 11.78 -9.43 3.08
N TYR A 145 11.21 -10.54 3.59
CA TYR A 145 9.86 -10.51 4.15
C TYR A 145 9.76 -9.51 5.31
N HIS A 146 10.67 -9.57 6.30
CA HIS A 146 10.64 -8.66 7.44
C HIS A 146 10.81 -7.19 7.01
N HIS A 147 11.73 -6.93 6.06
CA HIS A 147 11.89 -5.64 5.40
C HIS A 147 10.58 -5.13 4.80
N SER A 148 9.93 -5.94 3.96
CA SER A 148 8.69 -5.57 3.27
C SER A 148 7.57 -5.20 4.25
N ILE A 149 7.47 -5.88 5.39
CA ILE A 149 6.51 -5.51 6.45
C ILE A 149 6.83 -4.14 7.07
N GLN A 150 8.09 -3.83 7.35
CA GLN A 150 8.48 -2.53 7.90
C GLN A 150 8.27 -1.39 6.90
N VAL A 151 8.62 -1.61 5.64
CA VAL A 151 8.33 -0.67 4.54
C VAL A 151 6.83 -0.42 4.43
N GLY A 152 6.01 -1.47 4.55
CA GLY A 152 4.56 -1.35 4.56
C GLY A 152 4.02 -0.48 5.70
N ASN A 153 4.56 -0.64 6.92
CA ASN A 153 4.17 0.18 8.07
C ASN A 153 4.54 1.66 7.87
N LEU A 154 5.75 1.94 7.34
CA LEU A 154 6.19 3.29 7.02
C LEU A 154 5.30 3.92 5.94
N ALA A 155 5.04 3.17 4.87
CA ALA A 155 4.28 3.63 3.72
C ALA A 155 2.80 3.88 4.07
N GLU A 156 2.17 3.03 4.89
CA GLU A 156 0.80 3.21 5.38
C GLU A 156 0.65 4.55 6.11
N GLU A 157 1.49 4.76 7.13
CA GLU A 157 1.47 5.96 7.97
C GLU A 157 1.80 7.24 7.20
N ALA A 158 2.68 7.17 6.20
CA ALA A 158 3.02 8.30 5.35
C ALA A 158 1.87 8.66 4.39
N CYS A 159 1.21 7.65 3.81
CA CYS A 159 0.04 7.87 2.95
C CYS A 159 -1.12 8.49 3.72
N ASP A 160 -1.42 7.98 4.93
CA ASP A 160 -2.48 8.52 5.78
C ASP A 160 -2.24 10.00 6.12
N ALA A 161 -0.98 10.39 6.39
CA ALA A 161 -0.64 11.78 6.71
C ALA A 161 -0.91 12.79 5.58
N ILE A 162 -0.92 12.34 4.33
CA ILE A 162 -1.16 13.17 3.15
C ILE A 162 -2.51 12.91 2.47
N GLY A 163 -3.30 11.95 2.97
CA GLY A 163 -4.59 11.54 2.39
C GLY A 163 -4.46 10.73 1.10
N ALA A 164 -3.33 10.04 0.90
CA ALA A 164 -3.14 9.05 -0.17
C ALA A 164 -3.72 7.68 0.25
N ASN A 165 -3.71 6.70 -0.66
CA ASN A 165 -4.26 5.37 -0.38
C ASN A 165 -3.29 4.52 0.45
N SER A 166 -3.42 4.59 1.78
CA SER A 166 -2.57 3.89 2.75
C SER A 166 -2.67 2.37 2.68
N LEU A 167 -3.86 1.82 2.46
CA LEU A 167 -4.05 0.38 2.30
C LEU A 167 -3.33 -0.13 1.04
N LEU A 168 -3.43 0.62 -0.07
CA LEU A 168 -2.72 0.28 -1.31
C LEU A 168 -1.21 0.30 -1.11
N ALA A 169 -0.66 1.35 -0.48
CA ALA A 169 0.77 1.46 -0.24
C ALA A 169 1.30 0.36 0.68
N ARG A 170 0.57 0.02 1.75
CA ARG A 170 0.94 -1.09 2.64
C ARG A 170 1.00 -2.42 1.90
N VAL A 171 -0.06 -2.74 1.16
CA VAL A 171 -0.15 -4.02 0.44
C VAL A 171 0.87 -4.05 -0.70
N GLY A 172 1.02 -2.97 -1.46
CA GLY A 172 2.06 -2.83 -2.48
C GLY A 172 3.47 -3.09 -1.93
N ALA A 173 3.78 -2.54 -0.75
CA ALA A 173 5.04 -2.78 -0.06
C ALA A 173 5.24 -4.25 0.37
N TYR A 174 4.20 -5.03 0.66
CA TYR A 174 4.37 -6.45 0.98
C TYR A 174 4.91 -7.25 -0.20
N TYR A 175 4.60 -6.81 -1.43
CA TYR A 175 4.97 -7.50 -2.65
C TYR A 175 6.15 -6.89 -3.40
N HIS A 176 6.57 -5.65 -3.09
CA HIS A 176 7.54 -4.90 -3.91
C HIS A 176 8.83 -5.67 -4.23
N ASP A 177 9.25 -6.52 -3.31
CA ASP A 177 10.53 -7.20 -3.30
C ASP A 177 10.44 -8.72 -3.60
N VAL A 178 9.27 -9.24 -4.02
CA VAL A 178 9.08 -10.69 -4.25
C VAL A 178 10.01 -11.28 -5.31
N GLY A 179 10.57 -10.45 -6.20
CA GLY A 179 11.55 -10.92 -7.17
C GLY A 179 12.88 -11.37 -6.56
N LYS A 180 13.14 -11.04 -5.29
CA LYS A 180 14.34 -11.51 -4.56
C LYS A 180 14.27 -13.00 -4.21
N ILE A 181 13.09 -13.63 -4.26
CA ILE A 181 12.85 -15.02 -3.81
C ILE A 181 13.84 -16.03 -4.42
N GLU A 182 14.00 -16.02 -5.74
CA GLU A 182 14.83 -17.03 -6.43
C GLU A 182 16.33 -16.85 -6.17
N LYS A 183 16.76 -15.62 -5.85
CA LYS A 183 18.18 -15.26 -5.64
C LYS A 183 18.42 -14.68 -4.25
N ALA A 184 17.66 -15.13 -3.25
CA ALA A 184 17.62 -14.51 -1.91
C ALA A 184 19.02 -14.31 -1.29
N ALA A 185 19.92 -15.26 -1.46
CA ALA A 185 21.29 -15.23 -0.93
C ALA A 185 22.20 -14.12 -1.51
N TYR A 186 21.77 -13.39 -2.54
CA TYR A 186 22.47 -12.21 -3.07
C TYR A 186 22.00 -10.90 -2.41
N PHE A 187 20.97 -10.93 -1.57
CA PHE A 187 20.44 -9.75 -0.90
C PHE A 187 20.85 -9.79 0.58
N VAL A 188 21.50 -8.71 1.03
CA VAL A 188 22.18 -8.62 2.33
C VAL A 188 21.26 -8.94 3.51
N GLU A 189 19.97 -8.59 3.41
CA GLU A 189 19.00 -8.86 4.46
C GLU A 189 18.72 -10.37 4.65
N ASN A 190 19.05 -11.21 3.66
CA ASN A 190 18.91 -12.67 3.74
C ASN A 190 20.26 -13.41 3.85
N GLU A 191 21.39 -12.69 3.87
CA GLU A 191 22.69 -13.34 4.01
C GLU A 191 22.82 -13.96 5.41
N MET A 192 22.88 -15.30 5.47
CA MET A 192 23.08 -16.06 6.72
C MET A 192 24.55 -16.43 6.98
N GLY A 193 25.45 -16.13 6.03
CA GLY A 193 26.87 -16.51 6.08
C GLY A 193 27.79 -15.32 6.38
N THR A 194 29.09 -15.60 6.56
CA THR A 194 30.12 -14.59 6.84
C THR A 194 30.71 -13.92 5.59
N THR A 195 30.45 -14.46 4.39
CA THR A 195 30.99 -13.95 3.11
C THR A 195 29.88 -13.70 2.11
N SER A 196 29.91 -12.52 1.48
CA SER A 196 28.87 -12.13 0.52
C SER A 196 29.02 -12.86 -0.80
N LYS A 197 27.89 -13.25 -1.43
CA LYS A 197 27.90 -13.86 -2.77
C LYS A 197 28.47 -12.92 -3.83
N HIS A 198 28.41 -11.61 -3.59
CA HIS A 198 28.94 -10.59 -4.50
C HIS A 198 30.46 -10.52 -4.56
N GLU A 199 31.20 -11.09 -3.60
CA GLU A 199 32.67 -11.10 -3.62
C GLU A 199 33.24 -11.85 -4.83
N LYS A 200 32.50 -12.82 -5.36
CA LYS A 200 32.91 -13.64 -6.51
C LYS A 200 32.50 -13.04 -7.86
N LEU A 201 31.82 -11.90 -7.85
CA LEU A 201 31.26 -11.26 -9.05
C LEU A 201 31.99 -9.95 -9.37
N THR A 202 31.98 -9.59 -10.65
CA THR A 202 32.33 -8.22 -11.03
C THR A 202 31.23 -7.26 -10.53
N PRO A 203 31.54 -5.96 -10.34
CA PRO A 203 30.53 -4.98 -9.95
C PRO A 203 29.35 -4.92 -10.93
N SER A 204 29.59 -4.98 -12.24
CA SER A 204 28.52 -5.00 -13.26
C SER A 204 27.65 -6.25 -13.17
N MET A 205 28.24 -7.43 -12.93
CA MET A 205 27.45 -8.66 -12.72
C MET A 205 26.61 -8.60 -11.45
N SER A 206 27.16 -8.01 -10.38
CA SER A 206 26.42 -7.77 -9.14
C SER A 206 25.26 -6.81 -9.36
N ALA A 207 25.49 -5.70 -10.06
CA ALA A 207 24.44 -4.75 -10.42
C ALA A 207 23.34 -5.44 -11.23
N LEU A 208 23.68 -6.27 -12.23
CA LEU A 208 22.69 -7.01 -13.03
C LEU A 208 21.82 -7.95 -12.18
N VAL A 209 22.41 -8.67 -11.23
CA VAL A 209 21.67 -9.54 -10.30
C VAL A 209 20.70 -8.73 -9.44
N ILE A 210 21.14 -7.57 -8.94
CA ILE A 210 20.30 -6.69 -8.14
C ILE A 210 19.19 -6.07 -9.01
N ILE A 211 19.49 -5.50 -10.18
CA ILE A 211 18.48 -4.89 -11.07
C ILE A 211 17.39 -5.89 -11.44
N SER A 212 17.74 -7.16 -11.67
CA SER A 212 16.80 -8.16 -12.19
C SER A 212 15.63 -8.43 -11.27
N HIS A 213 15.72 -8.19 -9.95
CA HIS A 213 14.63 -8.51 -9.02
C HIS A 213 13.33 -7.77 -9.35
N THR A 214 13.40 -6.56 -9.89
CA THR A 214 12.21 -5.80 -10.31
C THR A 214 11.47 -6.54 -11.43
N LYS A 215 12.20 -6.97 -12.48
CA LYS A 215 11.65 -7.74 -13.60
C LYS A 215 11.19 -9.14 -13.18
N ASP A 216 12.03 -9.85 -12.43
CA ASP A 216 11.75 -11.19 -11.92
C ASP A 216 10.50 -11.16 -11.01
N GLY A 217 10.35 -10.11 -10.21
CA GLY A 217 9.20 -9.89 -9.35
C GLY A 217 7.92 -9.62 -10.13
N VAL A 218 7.96 -8.81 -11.19
CA VAL A 218 6.78 -8.58 -12.05
C VAL A 218 6.34 -9.87 -12.74
N GLU A 219 7.27 -10.69 -13.23
CA GLU A 219 6.96 -11.99 -13.82
C GLU A 219 6.32 -12.93 -12.80
N LEU A 220 6.89 -13.01 -11.59
CA LEU A 220 6.37 -13.82 -10.51
C LEU A 220 5.00 -13.35 -10.02
N GLY A 221 4.78 -12.03 -9.96
CA GLY A 221 3.50 -11.41 -9.61
C GLY A 221 2.41 -11.73 -10.64
N ARG A 222 2.73 -11.68 -11.94
CA ARG A 222 1.81 -12.07 -13.01
C ARG A 222 1.42 -13.55 -12.93
N LYS A 223 2.39 -14.43 -12.63
CA LYS A 223 2.12 -15.86 -12.41
C LYS A 223 1.13 -16.09 -11.26
N HIS A 224 1.19 -15.24 -10.24
CA HIS A 224 0.26 -15.25 -9.10
C HIS A 224 -0.99 -14.39 -9.29
N LYS A 225 -1.23 -13.87 -10.51
CA LYS A 225 -2.40 -13.04 -10.85
C LYS A 225 -2.55 -11.79 -9.98
N LEU A 226 -1.43 -11.20 -9.54
CA LEU A 226 -1.48 -9.91 -8.86
C LEU A 226 -2.05 -8.85 -9.81
N ASN A 227 -2.89 -7.97 -9.27
CA ASN A 227 -3.38 -6.81 -10.00
C ASN A 227 -2.20 -5.93 -10.42
N GLY A 228 -2.28 -5.30 -11.59
CA GLY A 228 -1.21 -4.45 -12.08
C GLY A 228 -0.92 -3.25 -11.18
N ALA A 229 -1.91 -2.73 -10.44
CA ALA A 229 -1.65 -1.74 -9.39
C ALA A 229 -0.62 -2.22 -8.35
N ILE A 230 -0.53 -3.53 -8.08
CA ILE A 230 0.51 -4.12 -7.21
C ILE A 230 1.81 -4.36 -7.98
N LEU A 231 1.73 -4.79 -9.25
CA LEU A 231 2.91 -4.93 -10.12
C LEU A 231 3.65 -3.60 -10.33
N ASP A 232 2.93 -2.48 -10.27
CA ASP A 232 3.50 -1.14 -10.34
C ASP A 232 4.44 -0.87 -9.16
N PHE A 233 4.11 -1.31 -7.93
CA PHE A 233 5.05 -1.22 -6.81
C PHE A 233 6.32 -2.04 -7.05
N ILE A 234 6.19 -3.25 -7.61
CA ILE A 234 7.34 -4.11 -7.89
C ILE A 234 8.28 -3.48 -8.92
N SER A 235 7.73 -2.88 -9.98
CA SER A 235 8.53 -2.29 -11.05
C SER A 235 9.07 -0.89 -10.71
N GLN A 236 8.34 -0.10 -9.93
CA GLN A 236 8.63 1.34 -9.75
C GLN A 236 9.32 1.68 -8.42
N HIS A 237 9.37 0.78 -7.42
CA HIS A 237 9.84 1.15 -6.08
C HIS A 237 11.32 1.58 -6.02
N HIS A 238 12.12 1.33 -7.05
CA HIS A 238 13.46 1.91 -7.18
C HIS A 238 13.57 3.02 -8.24
N GLY A 239 12.52 3.24 -9.02
CA GLY A 239 12.51 4.16 -10.15
C GLY A 239 13.67 3.88 -11.10
N THR A 240 14.43 4.93 -11.43
CA THR A 240 15.67 4.85 -12.21
C THR A 240 16.91 5.05 -11.33
N GLY A 241 16.80 4.70 -10.05
CA GLY A 241 17.84 4.96 -9.05
C GLY A 241 19.16 4.26 -9.39
N LEU A 242 20.26 4.89 -9.00
CA LEU A 242 21.61 4.35 -9.15
C LEU A 242 21.93 3.32 -8.05
N ILE A 243 22.46 2.16 -8.44
CA ILE A 243 23.02 1.17 -7.52
C ILE A 243 24.43 1.61 -7.12
N TYR A 244 24.46 2.64 -6.26
CA TYR A 244 25.64 3.45 -5.97
C TYR A 244 26.84 2.62 -5.51
N TYR A 245 26.65 1.63 -4.64
CA TYR A 245 27.74 0.81 -4.11
C TYR A 245 28.50 0.07 -5.22
N PHE A 246 27.80 -0.61 -6.14
CA PHE A 246 28.46 -1.33 -7.23
C PHE A 246 29.00 -0.40 -8.30
N TYR A 247 28.36 0.75 -8.52
CA TYR A 247 28.90 1.79 -9.40
C TYR A 247 30.25 2.32 -8.89
N GLN A 248 30.35 2.66 -7.60
CA GLN A 248 31.62 3.10 -7.01
C GLN A 248 32.72 2.03 -7.10
N ARG A 249 32.38 0.77 -6.81
CA ARG A 249 33.34 -0.35 -6.96
C ARG A 249 33.76 -0.60 -8.40
N ALA A 250 32.93 -0.23 -9.37
CA ALA A 250 33.30 -0.28 -10.79
C ALA A 250 34.28 0.85 -11.12
N LEU A 251 34.02 2.07 -10.64
CA LEU A 251 34.90 3.22 -10.85
C LEU A 251 36.32 2.99 -10.32
N GLU A 252 36.46 2.30 -9.19
CA GLU A 252 37.77 1.92 -8.63
C GLU A 252 38.58 0.96 -9.53
N LYS A 253 37.96 0.32 -10.52
CA LYS A 253 38.60 -0.68 -11.40
C LYS A 253 38.94 -0.18 -12.80
N VAL A 254 38.49 1.02 -13.18
CA VAL A 254 38.74 1.60 -14.50
C VAL A 254 39.75 2.75 -14.40
N ALA A 255 40.45 3.04 -15.50
CA ALA A 255 41.47 4.08 -15.53
C ALA A 255 40.85 5.49 -15.65
N SER A 256 39.73 5.61 -16.36
CA SER A 256 38.91 6.82 -16.44
C SER A 256 37.44 6.52 -16.13
N ALA A 257 36.77 7.44 -15.45
CA ALA A 257 35.33 7.36 -15.19
C ALA A 257 34.50 7.37 -16.49
N GLU A 258 35.05 7.92 -17.58
CA GLU A 258 34.40 7.97 -18.91
C GLU A 258 34.24 6.59 -19.56
N GLU A 259 34.95 5.57 -19.06
CA GLU A 259 34.83 4.19 -19.53
C GLU A 259 33.58 3.49 -18.99
N LEU A 260 32.96 4.03 -17.94
CA LEU A 260 31.76 3.47 -17.32
C LEU A 260 30.53 4.30 -17.63
N LYS A 261 29.49 3.60 -18.10
CA LYS A 261 28.17 4.17 -18.31
C LYS A 261 27.35 4.03 -17.03
N GLU A 262 26.96 5.15 -16.44
CA GLU A 262 26.13 5.17 -15.23
C GLU A 262 24.80 4.43 -15.46
N GLU A 263 24.30 4.44 -16.69
CA GLU A 263 23.08 3.77 -17.12
C GLU A 263 23.13 2.24 -16.90
N GLU A 264 24.32 1.63 -16.92
CA GLU A 264 24.47 0.18 -16.66
C GLU A 264 24.25 -0.19 -15.18
N PHE A 265 24.28 0.81 -14.29
CA PHE A 265 24.10 0.65 -12.85
C PHE A 265 22.79 1.26 -12.34
N ARG A 266 21.94 1.79 -13.24
CA ARG A 266 20.62 2.32 -12.91
C ARG A 266 19.54 1.27 -13.13
N TYR A 267 18.51 1.32 -12.29
CA TYR A 267 17.29 0.57 -12.56
C TYR A 267 16.63 1.07 -13.85
N ILE A 268 15.96 0.15 -14.55
CA ILE A 268 15.30 0.44 -15.84
C ILE A 268 14.07 1.35 -15.64
N GLY A 269 13.48 1.34 -14.44
CA GLY A 269 12.26 2.07 -14.12
C GLY A 269 10.98 1.37 -14.58
N PRO A 270 9.88 2.11 -14.74
CA PRO A 270 9.80 3.58 -14.78
C PRO A 270 9.95 4.23 -13.39
N LYS A 271 10.09 5.57 -13.35
CA LYS A 271 9.96 6.33 -12.09
C LYS A 271 8.56 6.10 -11.49
N PRO A 272 8.38 6.30 -10.18
CA PRO A 272 7.05 6.27 -9.56
C PRO A 272 6.03 7.15 -10.30
N GLN A 273 4.91 6.54 -10.71
CA GLN A 273 3.82 7.23 -11.42
C GLN A 273 2.72 7.73 -10.47
N THR A 274 2.72 7.28 -9.20
CA THR A 274 1.71 7.63 -8.21
C THR A 274 2.35 8.04 -6.89
N LYS A 275 1.57 8.71 -6.03
CA LYS A 275 2.03 9.08 -4.68
C LYS A 275 2.40 7.84 -3.87
N GLU A 276 1.62 6.78 -4.00
CA GLU A 276 1.78 5.55 -3.23
C GLU A 276 3.06 4.81 -3.63
N THR A 277 3.37 4.65 -4.92
CA THR A 277 4.63 4.01 -5.36
C THR A 277 5.84 4.87 -5.01
N ALA A 278 5.70 6.20 -5.06
CA ALA A 278 6.76 7.12 -4.64
C ALA A 278 7.01 7.05 -3.13
N ILE A 279 5.96 6.94 -2.32
CA ILE A 279 6.09 6.75 -0.86
C ILE A 279 6.76 5.42 -0.55
N VAL A 280 6.44 4.34 -1.26
CA VAL A 280 7.13 3.04 -1.08
C VAL A 280 8.61 3.14 -1.47
N LEU A 281 8.96 3.85 -2.55
CA LEU A 281 10.36 4.13 -2.91
C LEU A 281 11.11 4.86 -1.79
N LEU A 282 10.48 5.86 -1.17
CA LEU A 282 11.09 6.60 -0.05
C LEU A 282 11.18 5.73 1.21
N ALA A 283 10.12 4.98 1.53
CA ALA A 283 10.05 4.11 2.70
C ALA A 283 11.09 2.98 2.62
N ASP A 284 11.24 2.34 1.46
CA ASP A 284 12.25 1.32 1.19
C ASP A 284 13.67 1.83 1.48
N ALA A 285 14.03 2.96 0.87
CA ALA A 285 15.35 3.56 1.05
C ALA A 285 15.61 3.99 2.51
N VAL A 286 14.58 4.53 3.19
CA VAL A 286 14.66 4.97 4.59
C VAL A 286 14.79 3.78 5.54
N GLU A 287 13.98 2.74 5.36
CA GLU A 287 14.03 1.50 6.15
C GLU A 287 15.43 0.89 6.05
N ALA A 288 15.89 0.62 4.83
CA ALA A 288 17.17 -0.05 4.59
C ALA A 288 18.35 0.74 5.17
N SER A 289 18.33 2.07 5.01
CA SER A 289 19.38 2.94 5.56
C SER A 289 19.33 3.04 7.10
N SER A 290 18.13 2.98 7.68
CA SER A 290 17.96 3.09 9.14
C SER A 290 18.57 1.90 9.89
N ARG A 291 18.61 0.71 9.27
CA ARG A 291 19.24 -0.49 9.84
C ARG A 291 20.73 -0.33 10.09
N MET A 292 21.39 0.58 9.37
CA MET A 292 22.82 0.85 9.49
C MET A 292 23.17 1.96 10.49
N LEU A 293 22.17 2.63 11.09
CA LEU A 293 22.45 3.66 12.11
C LEU A 293 22.96 3.03 13.40
N SER A 294 24.21 3.36 13.75
CA SER A 294 24.74 3.16 15.10
C SER A 294 24.11 4.20 16.02
N ASP A 295 23.44 3.81 17.11
CA ASP A 295 22.74 4.71 18.06
C ASP A 295 21.65 5.61 17.42
N PRO A 296 20.45 5.06 17.18
CA PRO A 296 19.35 5.69 16.44
C PRO A 296 18.56 6.70 17.30
N THR A 297 19.19 7.81 17.70
CA THR A 297 18.47 8.90 18.39
C THR A 297 17.46 9.58 17.47
N PRO A 298 16.36 10.17 18.00
CA PRO A 298 15.35 10.86 17.18
C PRO A 298 15.92 11.94 16.24
N ALA A 299 16.95 12.66 16.69
CA ALA A 299 17.62 13.68 15.88
C ALA A 299 18.39 13.08 14.70
N ARG A 300 19.07 11.94 14.92
CA ARG A 300 19.82 11.25 13.86
C ARG A 300 18.91 10.56 12.86
N ILE A 301 17.80 9.97 13.33
CA ILE A 301 16.73 9.45 12.47
C ILE A 301 16.19 10.56 11.56
N ARG A 302 15.87 11.73 12.14
CA ARG A 302 15.39 12.89 11.36
C ARG A 302 16.38 13.33 10.29
N GLY A 303 17.66 13.47 10.66
CA GLY A 303 18.71 13.83 9.71
C GLY A 303 18.86 12.81 8.58
N LEU A 304 18.78 11.50 8.89
CA LEU A 304 18.82 10.44 7.87
C LEU A 304 17.62 10.55 6.91
N VAL A 305 16.41 10.61 7.44
CA VAL A 305 15.17 10.65 6.64
C VAL A 305 15.19 11.84 5.68
N GLN A 306 15.52 13.02 6.19
CA GLN A 306 15.59 14.24 5.38
C GLN A 306 16.65 14.12 4.28
N LYS A 307 17.83 13.57 4.60
CA LYS A 307 18.90 13.34 3.62
C LYS A 307 18.44 12.41 2.49
N ILE A 308 17.78 11.29 2.83
CA ILE A 308 17.33 10.31 1.83
C ILE A 308 16.26 10.90 0.93
N ILE A 309 15.24 11.54 1.50
CA ILE A 309 14.16 12.19 0.73
C ILE A 309 14.75 13.25 -0.22
N ASN A 310 15.66 14.08 0.30
CA ASN A 310 16.31 15.12 -0.52
C ASN A 310 17.17 14.51 -1.65
N ASN A 311 17.89 13.42 -1.40
CA ASN A 311 18.67 12.74 -2.43
C ASN A 311 17.76 12.19 -3.55
N LYS A 312 16.62 11.59 -3.19
CA LYS A 312 15.65 11.08 -4.19
C LYS A 312 14.99 12.22 -4.98
N PHE A 313 14.74 13.35 -4.33
CA PHE A 313 14.26 14.56 -4.97
C PHE A 313 15.28 15.14 -5.97
N ILE A 314 16.55 15.27 -5.56
CA ILE A 314 17.64 15.78 -6.42
C ILE A 314 17.93 14.84 -7.60
N ASP A 315 17.83 13.52 -7.40
CA ASP A 315 17.97 12.51 -8.48
C ASP A 315 16.73 12.44 -9.40
N GLY A 316 15.77 13.36 -9.24
CA GLY A 316 14.58 13.46 -10.11
C GLY A 316 13.62 12.28 -10.01
N GLN A 317 13.72 11.42 -8.99
CA GLN A 317 12.90 10.20 -8.88
C GLN A 317 11.42 10.48 -8.63
N LEU A 318 11.07 11.71 -8.24
CA LEU A 318 9.72 12.12 -7.87
C LEU A 318 9.05 13.03 -8.93
N GLU A 319 9.66 13.17 -10.11
CA GLU A 319 9.19 14.09 -11.16
C GLU A 319 7.93 13.61 -11.89
N GLU A 320 7.65 12.30 -11.87
CA GLU A 320 6.54 11.67 -12.59
C GLU A 320 5.37 11.30 -11.66
N CYS A 321 5.35 11.84 -10.43
CA CYS A 321 4.24 11.66 -9.50
C CYS A 321 3.80 12.99 -8.87
N ASP A 322 2.54 13.05 -8.42
CA ASP A 322 1.92 14.28 -7.92
C ASP A 322 2.29 14.64 -6.46
N LEU A 323 3.48 14.25 -5.96
CA LEU A 323 3.93 14.60 -4.61
C LEU A 323 4.35 16.07 -4.53
N THR A 324 3.77 16.81 -3.60
CA THR A 324 4.16 18.21 -3.34
C THR A 324 5.28 18.29 -2.31
N LEU A 325 6.02 19.40 -2.27
CA LEU A 325 7.01 19.66 -1.19
C LEU A 325 6.37 19.62 0.21
N LYS A 326 5.09 20.02 0.32
CA LYS A 326 4.32 19.91 1.56
C LYS A 326 4.06 18.45 1.95
N ASP A 327 3.79 17.60 0.97
CA ASP A 327 3.64 16.16 1.20
C ASP A 327 4.96 15.55 1.67
N LEU A 328 6.10 15.90 1.06
CA LEU A 328 7.43 15.40 1.47
C LEU A 328 7.76 15.72 2.93
N ASN A 329 7.41 16.93 3.41
CA ASN A 329 7.60 17.28 4.82
C ASN A 329 6.77 16.39 5.75
N LYS A 330 5.49 16.17 5.42
CA LYS A 330 4.60 15.30 6.20
C LYS A 330 5.05 13.83 6.18
N ILE A 331 5.49 13.34 5.02
CA ILE A 331 6.06 12.00 4.86
C ILE A 331 7.31 11.86 5.75
N SER A 332 8.20 12.86 5.72
CA SER A 332 9.40 12.87 6.58
C SER A 332 9.04 12.80 8.06
N GLU A 333 8.06 13.58 8.52
CA GLU A 333 7.60 13.56 9.91
C GLU A 333 7.01 12.20 10.30
N SER A 334 6.22 11.60 9.41
CA SER A 334 5.62 10.28 9.60
C SER A 334 6.68 9.18 9.73
N PHE A 335 7.65 9.14 8.82
CA PHE A 335 8.77 8.19 8.90
C PHE A 335 9.59 8.35 10.17
N VAL A 336 9.90 9.59 10.57
CA VAL A 336 10.62 9.85 11.82
C VAL A 336 9.85 9.29 13.01
N ARG A 337 8.53 9.51 13.07
CA ARG A 337 7.67 9.00 14.15
C ARG A 337 7.69 7.47 14.20
N VAL A 338 7.47 6.79 13.07
CA VAL A 338 7.43 5.32 12.99
C VAL A 338 8.78 4.71 13.36
N LEU A 339 9.88 5.18 12.76
CA LEU A 339 11.23 4.68 13.05
C LEU A 339 11.63 4.92 14.52
N THR A 340 11.30 6.09 15.06
CA THR A 340 11.53 6.41 16.48
C THR A 340 10.83 5.36 17.36
N GLY A 341 9.58 5.02 17.07
CA GLY A 341 8.87 3.95 17.79
C GLY A 341 9.56 2.57 17.69
N ILE A 342 10.00 2.19 16.49
CA ILE A 342 10.70 0.91 16.25
C ILE A 342 12.00 0.83 17.06
N PHE A 343 12.80 1.90 17.06
CA PHE A 343 14.10 1.91 17.72
C PHE A 343 14.05 2.17 19.23
N HIS A 344 13.08 2.93 19.74
CA HIS A 344 12.95 3.18 21.19
C HIS A 344 12.54 1.93 21.98
N THR A 345 11.83 0.99 21.38
CA THR A 345 11.46 -0.28 22.03
C THR A 345 12.67 -1.20 22.26
N ARG A 346 13.82 -0.92 21.61
CA ARG A 346 15.04 -1.73 21.73
C ARG A 346 16.02 -1.25 22.82
N LEU A 347 15.75 -0.14 23.51
CA LEU A 347 16.62 0.30 24.61
C LEU A 347 16.37 -0.60 25.84
N GLU A 348 17.43 -1.32 26.23
CA GLU A 348 17.50 -2.37 27.23
C GLU A 348 16.71 -2.11 28.52
N TYR A 349 15.99 -3.14 28.99
CA TYR A 349 15.68 -3.24 30.41
C TYR A 349 17.00 -3.32 31.18
N PRO A 350 17.24 -2.46 32.19
CA PRO A 350 18.42 -2.60 33.02
C PRO A 350 18.41 -4.00 33.63
N GLU A 351 19.44 -4.79 33.32
CA GLU A 351 19.63 -6.08 33.96
C GLU A 351 19.59 -5.85 35.47
N VAL A 352 18.60 -6.45 36.13
CA VAL A 352 18.56 -6.51 37.58
C VAL A 352 19.81 -7.27 37.98
N LYS A 353 20.85 -6.53 38.40
CA LYS A 353 22.11 -7.07 38.92
C LYS A 353 21.79 -8.28 39.79
N SER A 354 22.13 -9.45 39.26
CA SER A 354 21.79 -10.71 39.91
C SER A 354 22.34 -10.67 41.34
N LYS A 355 21.51 -11.16 42.26
CA LYS A 355 21.72 -11.13 43.72
C LYS A 355 22.83 -12.10 44.17
N LYS A 356 23.95 -12.20 43.42
CA LYS A 356 25.14 -12.98 43.75
C LYS A 356 26.29 -12.15 44.33
N GLU A 357 26.25 -10.81 44.22
CA GLU A 357 27.28 -9.95 44.84
C GLU A 357 26.97 -9.54 46.29
N ARG A 358 25.71 -9.65 46.75
CA ARG A 358 25.37 -9.32 48.15
C ARG A 358 25.79 -10.37 49.18
N THR A 359 26.05 -11.61 48.76
CA THR A 359 26.45 -12.70 49.68
C THR A 359 27.94 -12.68 50.01
N ASN A 360 28.79 -12.09 49.16
CA ASN A 360 30.23 -11.97 49.42
C ASN A 360 30.57 -10.73 50.28
N ALA A 361 29.75 -9.68 50.24
CA ALA A 361 29.91 -8.51 51.12
C ALA A 361 29.53 -8.81 52.59
N PHE A 362 28.63 -9.75 52.85
CA PHE A 362 28.25 -10.16 54.21
C PHE A 362 29.19 -11.19 54.83
N LYS A 363 29.93 -11.98 54.04
CA LYS A 363 30.94 -12.93 54.56
C LYS A 363 32.30 -12.30 54.86
N ASN A 364 32.64 -11.17 54.23
CA ASN A 364 33.91 -10.48 54.49
C ASN A 364 33.85 -9.49 55.67
N LYS A 365 32.67 -9.01 56.08
CA LYS A 365 32.54 -8.15 57.28
C LYS A 365 32.57 -8.92 58.61
N THR A 366 32.24 -10.21 58.62
CA THR A 366 32.30 -11.05 59.86
C THR A 366 33.67 -11.63 60.15
N LYS A 367 34.67 -11.43 59.28
CA LYS A 367 36.07 -11.86 59.49
C LYS A 367 37.03 -10.74 59.92
N GLN A 368 36.56 -9.50 60.04
CA GLN A 368 37.37 -8.34 60.47
C GLN A 368 36.94 -7.74 61.82
N SER A 369 36.05 -8.39 62.58
CA SER A 369 35.80 -8.06 64.00
C SER A 369 36.37 -9.15 64.91
N LYS A 370 37.70 -9.24 64.93
CA LYS A 370 38.47 -9.66 66.11
C LYS A 370 39.40 -8.51 66.48
#